data_AF-A0A9R1UKZ1-F1
#
_entry.id   AF-A0A9R1UKZ1-F1
#
_cell.length_a   1.000
_cell.length_b   1.000
_cell.length_c   1.000
_cell.angle_alpha   90.00
_cell.angle_beta   90.00
_cell.angle_gamma   90.00
#
_symmetry.space_group_name_H-M   'P 1'
#
loop_
_entity.id
_entity.type
_entity.pdbx_description
1 polymer ?
#
loop_
_entity_poly.entity_id
_entity_poly.type
_entity_poly.pdbx_seq_one_letter_code
_entity_poly.pdbx_strand_id
1 'polypeptide(L)'
;MNLIKSLISIGDDVGFVVNDDVFGFGVVMIELITGLRIYDLYSASEPSWLTRLERESLETGSVGWFGEPFIDMNKLQQIMDPRLEQVYPLNGALKLAKLILNCVEPEPIRRPSMEEVVAHLEEINSIK
;
A
#
# COMPACT_ATOMS: atom_id res chain seq x y z
N MET A 1 10.17 -21.55 7.22
CA MET A 1 8.81 -21.82 6.69
C MET A 1 8.25 -20.46 6.31
N ASN A 2 8.27 -20.16 5.01
CA ASN A 2 8.44 -18.81 4.49
C ASN A 2 7.26 -17.90 4.82
N LEU A 3 7.52 -16.63 5.15
CA LEU A 3 6.51 -15.59 5.43
C LEU A 3 5.42 -15.51 4.35
N ILE A 4 5.76 -15.83 3.10
CA ILE A 4 4.83 -16.01 1.98
C ILE A 4 3.74 -17.04 2.31
N LYS A 5 4.09 -18.19 2.90
CA LYS A 5 3.11 -19.21 3.33
C LYS A 5 2.21 -18.71 4.47
N SER A 6 2.70 -17.82 5.33
CA SER A 6 1.89 -17.26 6.42
C SER A 6 0.89 -16.23 5.90
N LEU A 7 1.29 -15.41 4.93
CA LEU A 7 0.40 -14.47 4.23
C LEU A 7 -0.64 -15.21 3.36
N ILE A 8 -0.24 -16.31 2.70
CA ILE A 8 -1.17 -17.19 1.97
C ILE A 8 -2.16 -17.85 2.93
N SER A 9 -1.70 -18.38 4.07
CA SER A 9 -2.56 -19.04 5.04
C SER A 9 -3.57 -18.10 5.72
N ILE A 10 -3.25 -16.81 5.88
CA ILE A 10 -4.20 -15.80 6.33
C ILE A 10 -5.21 -15.47 5.22
N GLY A 11 -4.79 -15.55 3.96
CA GLY A 11 -5.68 -15.40 2.80
C GLY A 11 -6.66 -16.56 2.58
N ASP A 12 -6.26 -17.78 2.89
CA ASP A 12 -7.08 -18.99 2.70
C ASP A 12 -8.31 -19.04 3.63
N ASP A 13 -8.25 -18.45 4.83
CA ASP A 13 -9.38 -18.37 5.79
C ASP A 13 -10.38 -17.24 5.47
N VAL A 14 -10.00 -16.28 4.63
CA VAL A 14 -10.80 -15.05 4.34
C VAL A 14 -11.12 -14.90 2.84
N GLY A 15 -10.74 -15.86 1.99
CA GLY A 15 -10.98 -15.79 0.53
C GLY A 15 -10.09 -14.77 -0.19
N PHE A 16 -8.93 -14.44 0.38
CA PHE A 16 -7.95 -13.56 -0.24
C PHE A 16 -7.11 -14.40 -1.22
N VAL A 17 -7.41 -14.31 -2.52
CA VAL A 17 -6.61 -14.97 -3.56
C VAL A 17 -5.26 -14.25 -3.67
N VAL A 18 -4.24 -14.81 -3.04
CA VAL A 18 -2.83 -14.35 -3.10
C VAL A 18 -2.14 -14.72 -4.44
N ASN A 19 -2.92 -15.12 -5.46
CA ASN A 19 -2.44 -15.42 -6.81
C ASN A 19 -2.81 -14.30 -7.80
N ASP A 20 -2.67 -13.05 -7.39
CA ASP A 20 -2.88 -11.89 -8.26
C ASP A 20 -1.61 -11.03 -8.29
N ASP A 21 -0.94 -11.03 -9.44
CA ASP A 21 0.31 -10.29 -9.68
C ASP A 21 0.12 -8.79 -9.40
N VAL A 22 -1.09 -8.25 -9.59
CA VAL A 22 -1.42 -6.84 -9.33
C VAL A 22 -1.41 -6.53 -7.83
N PHE A 23 -2.00 -7.41 -7.02
CA PHE A 23 -2.01 -7.23 -5.57
C PHE A 23 -0.59 -7.29 -5.00
N GLY A 24 0.19 -8.29 -5.43
CA GLY A 24 1.59 -8.43 -5.06
C GLY A 24 2.42 -7.19 -5.47
N PHE A 25 2.19 -6.67 -6.67
CA PHE A 25 2.82 -5.43 -7.14
C PHE A 25 2.48 -4.24 -6.25
N GLY A 26 1.19 -4.04 -5.91
CA GLY A 26 0.76 -2.95 -5.03
C GLY A 26 1.44 -3.01 -3.67
N VAL A 27 1.57 -4.20 -3.10
CA VAL A 27 2.25 -4.44 -1.82
C VAL A 27 3.75 -4.09 -1.89
N VAL A 28 4.46 -4.46 -2.97
CA VAL A 28 5.86 -4.06 -3.18
C VAL A 28 6.00 -2.55 -3.34
N MET A 29 5.07 -1.90 -4.05
CA MET A 29 5.09 -0.45 -4.23
C MET A 29 4.93 0.29 -2.90
N ILE A 30 4.13 -0.23 -1.96
CA ILE A 30 4.04 0.32 -0.59
C ILE A 30 5.41 0.27 0.09
N GLU A 31 6.14 -0.85 0.01
CA GLU A 31 7.50 -0.94 0.58
C GLU A 31 8.44 0.09 -0.04
N LEU A 32 8.35 0.28 -1.36
CA LEU A 32 9.22 1.20 -2.08
C LEU A 32 8.96 2.66 -1.69
N ILE A 33 7.70 3.10 -1.64
CA ILE A 33 7.41 4.50 -1.34
C ILE A 33 7.60 4.85 0.14
N THR A 34 7.48 3.88 1.04
CA THR A 34 7.65 4.11 2.49
C THR A 34 9.08 3.85 2.95
N GLY A 35 9.85 3.09 2.18
CA GLY A 35 11.18 2.61 2.57
C GLY A 35 11.16 1.56 3.68
N LEU A 36 9.98 1.07 4.06
CA LEU A 36 9.77 0.10 5.14
C LEU A 36 9.50 -1.28 4.57
N ARG A 37 10.03 -2.32 5.21
CA ARG A 37 9.69 -3.70 4.86
C ARG A 37 8.27 -3.99 5.36
N ILE A 38 7.48 -4.75 4.61
CA ILE A 38 6.14 -5.20 5.00
C ILE A 38 6.14 -5.84 6.39
N TYR A 39 7.14 -6.64 6.73
CA TYR A 39 7.25 -7.21 8.07
C TYR A 39 7.34 -6.14 9.16
N ASP A 40 8.10 -5.07 8.93
CA ASP A 40 8.22 -3.96 9.87
C ASP A 40 6.92 -3.15 9.93
N LEU A 41 6.12 -3.16 8.86
CA LEU A 41 4.80 -2.53 8.82
C LEU A 41 3.77 -3.24 9.71
N TYR A 42 3.88 -4.57 9.83
CA TYR A 42 2.98 -5.41 10.64
C TYR A 42 3.59 -5.83 11.99
N SER A 43 4.79 -5.36 12.32
CA SER A 43 5.47 -5.74 13.56
C SER A 43 4.80 -5.09 14.77
N ALA A 44 4.30 -5.89 15.71
CA ALA A 44 3.63 -5.42 16.92
C ALA A 44 4.57 -4.77 17.96
N SER A 45 5.90 -4.92 17.80
CA SER A 45 6.89 -4.46 18.79
C SER A 45 7.28 -2.99 18.63
N GLU A 46 7.08 -2.41 17.45
CA GLU A 46 7.36 -1.02 17.11
C GLU A 46 6.15 -0.52 16.32
N PRO A 47 5.38 0.46 16.80
CA PRO A 47 4.16 0.85 16.12
C PRO A 47 4.48 1.58 14.80
N SER A 48 4.53 0.81 13.71
CA SER A 48 4.50 1.33 12.36
C SER A 48 3.24 2.16 12.15
N TRP A 49 3.26 3.08 11.19
CA TRP A 49 2.08 3.83 10.77
C TRP A 49 0.91 2.90 10.38
N LEU A 50 1.21 1.71 9.84
CA LEU A 50 0.22 0.67 9.55
C LEU A 50 -0.45 0.16 10.84
N THR A 51 0.34 -0.16 11.86
CA THR A 51 -0.15 -0.60 13.19
C THR A 51 -0.84 0.53 13.98
N ARG A 52 -0.52 1.79 13.70
CA ARG A 52 -1.23 2.97 14.26
C ARG A 52 -2.61 3.12 13.65
N LEU A 53 -2.74 2.99 12.34
CA LEU A 53 -4.05 2.99 11.65
C LEU A 53 -4.91 1.81 12.08
N GLU A 54 -4.32 0.62 12.23
CA GLU A 54 -5.04 -0.58 12.69
C GLU A 54 -5.53 -0.41 14.15
N ARG A 55 -4.73 0.21 15.02
CA ARG A 55 -5.18 0.52 16.40
C ARG A 55 -6.28 1.59 16.44
N GLU A 56 -6.14 2.66 15.68
CA GLU A 56 -7.15 3.73 15.60
C GLU A 56 -8.46 3.22 14.97
N SER A 57 -8.35 2.27 14.03
CA SER A 57 -9.45 1.49 13.47
C SER A 57 -10.16 0.58 14.49
N LEU A 58 -9.40 -0.14 15.32
CA LEU A 58 -9.92 -1.01 16.37
C LEU A 58 -10.63 -0.21 17.48
N GLU A 59 -10.14 1.00 17.78
CA GLU A 59 -10.76 1.92 18.75
C GLU A 59 -12.06 2.57 18.23
N THR A 60 -12.18 2.76 16.92
CA THR A 60 -13.34 3.41 16.28
C THR A 60 -14.34 2.42 15.66
N GLY A 61 -14.03 1.13 15.64
CA GLY A 61 -14.88 0.08 15.07
C GLY A 61 -15.02 0.12 13.54
N SER A 62 -14.24 0.98 12.86
CA SER A 62 -14.16 1.01 11.40
C SER A 62 -12.96 0.19 10.98
N VAL A 63 -13.14 -0.86 10.17
CA VAL A 63 -12.01 -1.62 9.57
C VAL A 63 -11.18 -0.64 8.74
N GLY A 64 -10.03 -0.24 9.28
CA GLY A 64 -9.20 0.83 8.75
C GLY A 64 -8.50 0.31 7.52
N TRP A 65 -9.16 0.47 6.38
CA TRP A 65 -8.54 0.27 5.09
C TRP A 65 -7.25 1.09 5.04
N PHE A 66 -6.16 0.50 4.53
CA PHE A 66 -4.85 1.16 4.39
C PHE A 66 -4.87 2.45 3.56
N GLY A 67 -6.02 2.83 2.98
CA GLY A 67 -6.20 3.96 2.08
C GLY A 67 -6.15 5.35 2.69
N GLU A 68 -6.41 5.53 3.98
CA GLU A 68 -6.53 6.89 4.55
C GLU A 68 -5.31 7.81 4.34
N PRO A 69 -4.06 7.37 4.58
CA PRO A 69 -2.90 8.22 4.35
C PRO A 69 -2.54 8.41 2.88
N PHE A 70 -3.00 7.52 2.00
CA PHE A 70 -2.72 7.57 0.56
C PHE A 70 -3.67 8.53 -0.18
N ILE A 71 -4.70 9.03 0.50
CA ILE A 71 -5.72 9.93 -0.06
C ILE A 71 -5.46 11.39 0.35
N ASP A 72 -4.92 11.62 1.56
CA ASP A 72 -4.58 12.96 2.06
C ASP A 72 -3.11 13.30 1.79
N MET A 73 -2.87 14.46 1.17
CA MET A 73 -1.52 14.88 0.77
C MET A 73 -0.58 15.12 1.95
N ASN A 74 -1.08 15.63 3.08
CA ASN A 74 -0.27 15.88 4.27
C ASN A 74 0.06 14.56 4.98
N LYS A 75 -0.90 13.63 5.04
CA LYS A 75 -0.67 12.28 5.57
C LYS A 75 0.29 11.49 4.68
N LEU A 76 0.17 11.62 3.35
CA LEU A 76 1.06 10.96 2.39
C LEU A 76 2.53 11.35 2.64
N GLN A 77 2.82 12.65 2.77
CA GLN A 77 4.18 13.13 3.05
C GLN A 77 4.80 12.55 4.33
N GLN A 78 3.97 12.20 5.32
CA GLN A 78 4.43 11.61 6.59
C GLN A 78 4.82 10.13 6.44
N ILE A 79 4.27 9.42 5.45
CA ILE A 79 4.55 8.00 5.22
C ILE A 79 5.59 7.78 4.11
N MET A 80 5.89 8.79 3.30
CA MET A 80 6.93 8.71 2.26
C MET A 80 8.30 8.48 2.89
N ASP A 81 9.14 7.69 2.22
CA ASP A 81 10.47 7.32 2.67
C ASP A 81 11.26 8.57 3.06
N PRO A 82 11.68 8.71 4.33
CA PRO A 82 12.41 9.89 4.80
C PRO A 82 13.70 10.15 4.01
N ARG A 83 14.29 9.12 3.39
CA ARG A 83 15.49 9.22 2.56
C ARG A 83 15.25 9.93 1.23
N LEU A 84 13.99 10.10 0.82
CA LEU A 84 13.64 10.93 -0.33
C LEU A 84 13.72 12.42 -0.02
N GLU A 85 13.85 12.82 1.25
CA GLU A 85 14.03 14.21 1.69
C GLU A 85 12.98 15.19 1.13
N GLN A 86 11.75 14.69 0.86
CA GLN A 86 10.67 15.44 0.20
C GLN A 86 11.02 15.95 -1.21
N VAL A 87 12.05 15.36 -1.84
CA VAL A 87 12.49 15.65 -3.21
C VAL A 87 11.76 14.73 -4.19
N TYR A 88 10.49 15.02 -4.43
CA TYR A 88 9.68 14.33 -5.43
C TYR A 88 8.47 15.20 -5.85
N PRO A 89 7.92 15.01 -7.06
CA PRO A 89 6.73 15.71 -7.49
C PRO A 89 5.52 15.25 -6.67
N LEU A 90 5.01 16.11 -5.80
CA LEU A 90 3.93 15.79 -4.84
C LEU A 90 2.64 15.30 -5.54
N ASN A 91 2.32 15.88 -6.69
CA ASN A 91 1.19 15.42 -7.50
C ASN A 91 1.43 14.02 -8.10
N GLY A 92 2.67 13.71 -8.47
CA GLY A 92 3.07 12.38 -8.92
C GLY A 92 2.95 11.36 -7.80
N ALA A 93 3.44 11.70 -6.60
CA ALA A 93 3.29 10.87 -5.41
C ALA A 93 1.83 10.59 -5.05
N LEU A 94 0.95 11.60 -5.12
CA LEU A 94 -0.48 11.39 -4.85
C LEU A 94 -1.16 10.49 -5.89
N LYS A 95 -0.81 10.64 -7.17
CA LYS A 95 -1.33 9.74 -8.22
C LYS A 95 -0.81 8.32 -8.03
N LEU A 96 0.47 8.17 -7.70
CA LEU A 96 1.09 6.87 -7.41
C LEU A 96 0.41 6.21 -6.22
N ALA A 97 0.17 6.97 -5.15
CA ALA A 97 -0.54 6.49 -3.96
C ALA A 97 -1.92 5.93 -4.30
N LYS A 98 -2.71 6.65 -5.13
CA LYS A 98 -4.02 6.18 -5.60
C LYS A 98 -3.92 4.90 -6.45
N LEU A 99 -2.94 4.82 -7.34
CA LEU A 99 -2.71 3.61 -8.14
C LEU A 99 -2.41 2.40 -7.24
N ILE A 100 -1.54 2.60 -6.24
CA ILE A 100 -1.20 1.56 -5.25
C ILE A 100 -2.45 1.07 -4.52
N LEU A 101 -3.33 1.98 -4.08
CA LEU A 101 -4.60 1.62 -3.43
C LEU A 101 -5.50 0.76 -4.33
N ASN A 102 -5.61 1.12 -5.61
CA ASN A 102 -6.39 0.33 -6.56
C ASN A 102 -5.77 -1.06 -6.79
N CYS A 103 -4.44 -1.17 -6.78
CA CYS A 103 -3.74 -2.46 -6.92
C CYS A 103 -4.00 -3.38 -5.73
N VAL A 104 -4.08 -2.83 -4.50
CA VAL A 104 -4.30 -3.61 -3.27
C VAL A 104 -5.76 -3.75 -2.88
N GLU A 105 -6.71 -3.33 -3.71
CA GLU A 105 -8.16 -3.43 -3.47
C GLU A 105 -8.57 -4.87 -3.07
N PRO A 106 -9.43 -5.07 -2.04
CA PRO A 106 -9.77 -6.42 -1.58
C PRO A 106 -10.51 -7.20 -2.65
N GLU A 107 -11.41 -6.54 -3.37
CA GLU A 107 -12.19 -7.12 -4.45
C GLU A 107 -11.33 -7.22 -5.73
N PRO A 108 -10.91 -8.42 -6.18
CA PRO A 108 -10.01 -8.55 -7.33
C PRO A 108 -10.57 -7.96 -8.63
N ILE A 109 -11.90 -7.99 -8.80
CA ILE A 109 -12.58 -7.42 -9.97
C ILE A 109 -12.47 -5.89 -10.07
N ARG A 110 -12.12 -5.21 -8.97
CA ARG A 110 -11.92 -3.76 -8.94
C ARG A 110 -10.46 -3.35 -9.14
N ARG A 111 -9.54 -4.31 -9.13
CA ARG A 111 -8.13 -4.05 -9.39
C ARG A 111 -7.93 -3.72 -10.88
N PRO A 112 -7.00 -2.83 -11.20
CA PRO A 112 -6.60 -2.61 -12.59
C PRO A 112 -5.88 -3.84 -13.14
N SER A 113 -5.92 -4.02 -14.45
CA SER A 113 -5.00 -4.93 -15.14
C SER A 113 -3.56 -4.42 -15.07
N MET A 114 -2.57 -5.32 -15.22
CA MET A 114 -1.17 -4.89 -15.28
C MET A 114 -0.86 -3.95 -16.45
N GLU A 115 -1.61 -4.04 -17.56
CA GLU A 115 -1.51 -3.09 -18.67
C GLU A 115 -1.95 -1.69 -18.23
N GLU A 116 -3.08 -1.57 -17.54
CA GLU A 116 -3.54 -0.30 -16.97
C GLU A 116 -2.55 0.22 -15.93
N VAL A 117 -1.99 -0.63 -15.08
CA VAL A 117 -0.95 -0.24 -14.10
C VAL A 117 0.23 0.43 -14.80
N VAL A 118 0.77 -0.18 -15.85
CA VAL A 118 1.90 0.38 -16.61
C VAL A 118 1.53 1.71 -17.25
N ALA A 119 0.36 1.82 -17.87
CA ALA A 119 -0.11 3.08 -18.47
C ALA A 119 -0.19 4.22 -17.43
N HIS A 120 -0.71 3.94 -16.23
CA HIS A 120 -0.75 4.93 -15.16
C HIS A 120 0.65 5.33 -14.68
N LEU A 121 1.60 4.39 -14.60
CA LEU A 121 2.98 4.67 -14.21
C LEU A 121 3.70 5.56 -15.25
N GLU A 122 3.45 5.35 -16.54
CA GLU A 122 3.99 6.19 -17.61
C GLU A 122 3.45 7.63 -17.53
N GLU A 123 2.16 7.80 -17.23
CA GLU A 123 1.56 9.10 -16.98
C GLU A 123 2.18 9.80 -15.75
N ILE A 124 2.39 9.06 -14.66
CA ILE A 124 3.01 9.59 -13.44
C ILE A 124 4.45 10.01 -13.70
N ASN A 125 5.23 9.22 -14.43
CA ASN A 125 6.61 9.51 -14.80
C ASN A 125 6.74 10.75 -15.70
N SER A 126 5.66 11.14 -16.37
CA SER A 126 5.62 12.36 -17.20
C SER A 126 5.39 13.64 -16.38
N ILE A 127 5.12 13.52 -15.08
CA ILE A 127 4.97 14.66 -14.16
C ILE A 127 6.35 15.14 -13.73
N LYS A 128 6.62 16.43 -13.95
CA LYS A 128 7.86 17.10 -13.55
C LYS A 128 7.80 17.63 -12.13
#